data_AF-A0A2G2GMM4-F1
#
_entry.id   AF-A0A2G2GMM4-F1
#
_cell.length_a   1.000
_cell.length_b   1.000
_cell.length_c   1.000
_cell.angle_alpha   90.00
_cell.angle_beta   90.00
_cell.angle_gamma   90.00
#
_symmetry.space_group_name_H-M   'P 1'
#
loop_
_entity.id
_entity.type
_entity.pdbx_description
1 polymer ?
#
loop_
_entity_poly.entity_id
_entity_poly.type
_entity_poly.pdbx_seq_one_letter_code
_entity_poly.pdbx_strand_id
1 'polypeptide(L)'
;MKKIARIIHKTITGFTILWPVFLWGASALNASAHGGEYLANETAWLHWNLTPEMMVTSVLVLIVYWRGMARRRHVLNPPSVWRHVSFFAGIAVVFLALQSPIDPIAERLFSVHQIQHLLLRMLGPMLITLSWPQGVLIAGLPVSIRRQVLAPTVSNGVLQSVFQFLSRAPVAFVVFLTSLYFWQIPIIHNAAILNGALHYVMHITMLAAGLLFFYLMFDRRGSPAGIPYPVRILMLIGAAISNTLIGSITTLKTVVVYTAYDIDGRLFGLTPLADESIGGYVMWMPASMMCLIAILLVLHAGGKQEERHYARSTEWTASNSAALAYPETAEELRIKVKTVNRSMGLTLAMVSASMFILALSTVIAIHVLF
;
A
#
# COMPACT_ATOMS: atom_id res chain seq x y z
N MET A 1 0.54 0.98 33.85
CA MET A 1 0.93 2.20 33.07
C MET A 1 1.62 1.89 31.72
N LYS A 2 2.70 1.09 31.65
CA LYS A 2 3.44 0.80 30.38
C LYS A 2 2.62 0.09 29.27
N LYS A 3 1.59 -0.69 29.62
CA LYS A 3 0.69 -1.38 28.67
C LYS A 3 -0.32 -0.40 28.05
N ILE A 4 -0.89 0.49 28.86
CA ILE A 4 -1.83 1.54 28.44
C ILE A 4 -1.12 2.57 27.54
N ALA A 5 0.08 3.03 27.90
CA ALA A 5 0.87 3.94 27.07
C ALA A 5 1.24 3.35 25.69
N ARG A 6 1.50 2.03 25.63
CA ARG A 6 1.77 1.32 24.37
C ARG A 6 0.55 1.22 23.46
N ILE A 7 -0.61 0.96 24.06
CA ILE A 7 -1.90 0.89 23.36
C ILE A 7 -2.25 2.27 22.78
N ILE A 8 -2.15 3.32 23.60
CA ILE A 8 -2.37 4.71 23.18
C ILE A 8 -1.43 5.09 22.02
N HIS A 9 -0.14 4.77 22.12
CA HIS A 9 0.80 5.08 21.04
C HIS A 9 0.45 4.34 19.73
N LYS A 10 0.09 3.05 19.79
CA LYS A 10 -0.30 2.25 18.61
C LYS A 10 -1.56 2.78 17.92
N THR A 11 -2.54 3.25 18.69
CA THR A 11 -3.78 3.85 18.19
C THR A 11 -3.52 5.20 17.54
N ILE A 12 -2.71 6.06 18.18
CA ILE A 12 -2.35 7.37 17.64
C ILE A 12 -1.59 7.24 16.31
N THR A 13 -0.66 6.28 16.22
CA THR A 13 0.18 6.13 15.03
C THR A 13 -0.55 5.57 13.82
N GLY A 14 -1.56 4.73 14.02
CA GLY A 14 -2.32 4.16 12.90
C GLY A 14 -3.49 5.02 12.45
N PHE A 15 -4.18 5.69 13.38
CA PHE A 15 -5.21 6.68 13.03
C PHE A 15 -4.61 7.83 12.19
N THR A 16 -3.39 8.26 12.50
CA THR A 16 -2.67 9.31 11.73
C THR A 16 -2.18 8.88 10.36
N ILE A 17 -2.30 7.61 9.97
CA ILE A 17 -2.06 7.14 8.61
C ILE A 17 -3.37 7.07 7.82
N LEU A 18 -4.48 6.78 8.50
CA LEU A 18 -5.81 6.67 7.89
C LEU A 18 -6.57 8.01 7.86
N TRP A 19 -6.19 9.01 8.66
CA TRP A 19 -6.87 10.32 8.67
C TRP A 19 -6.95 11.04 7.31
N PRO A 20 -5.98 10.93 6.37
CA PRO A 20 -6.13 11.52 5.05
C PRO A 20 -7.26 10.86 4.25
N VAL A 21 -7.47 9.55 4.47
CA VAL A 21 -8.58 8.79 3.86
C VAL A 21 -9.93 9.26 4.39
N PHE A 22 -10.00 9.64 5.67
CA PHE A 22 -11.23 10.20 6.24
C PHE A 22 -11.51 11.63 5.73
N LEU A 23 -10.48 12.43 5.47
CA LEU A 23 -10.65 13.71 4.77
C LEU A 23 -11.16 13.50 3.34
N TRP A 24 -10.66 12.48 2.64
CA TRP A 24 -11.17 12.09 1.32
C TRP A 24 -12.62 11.60 1.40
N GLY A 25 -12.99 10.82 2.42
CA GLY A 25 -14.37 10.36 2.61
C GLY A 25 -15.38 11.47 2.89
N ALA A 26 -14.98 12.55 3.57
CA ALA A 26 -15.88 13.65 3.91
C ALA A 26 -16.20 14.57 2.71
N SER A 27 -15.31 14.66 1.72
CA SER A 27 -15.52 15.45 0.50
C SER A 27 -16.32 14.72 -0.58
N ALA A 28 -16.66 13.44 -0.36
CA ALA A 28 -17.34 12.55 -1.28
C ALA A 28 -18.77 12.97 -1.67
N LEU A 29 -19.44 13.72 -0.78
CA LEU A 29 -20.88 13.94 -0.87
C LEU A 29 -21.31 14.85 -2.03
N ASN A 30 -20.36 15.49 -2.72
CA ASN A 30 -20.61 16.41 -3.85
C ASN A 30 -19.85 16.02 -5.14
N ALA A 31 -19.24 14.84 -5.22
CA ALA A 31 -18.38 14.49 -6.34
C ALA A 31 -19.19 14.09 -7.59
N SER A 32 -19.18 14.96 -8.61
CA SER A 32 -19.54 14.61 -10.00
C SER A 32 -18.42 13.78 -10.61
N ALA A 33 -18.40 12.46 -10.34
CA ALA A 33 -17.41 11.52 -10.86
C ALA A 33 -17.81 10.94 -12.23
N HIS A 34 -18.19 11.78 -13.19
CA HIS A 34 -18.46 11.37 -14.56
C HIS A 34 -17.59 12.19 -15.52
N GLY A 35 -16.43 11.62 -15.88
CA GLY A 35 -15.51 12.18 -16.86
C GLY A 35 -15.33 11.30 -18.11
N GLY A 36 -15.73 10.02 -18.06
CA GLY A 36 -15.51 9.07 -19.14
C GLY A 36 -16.53 9.05 -20.29
N GLU A 37 -17.70 9.69 -20.13
CA GLU A 37 -18.85 9.54 -21.06
C GLU A 37 -18.56 10.01 -22.50
N TYR A 38 -17.52 10.82 -22.72
CA TYR A 38 -17.14 11.35 -24.05
C TYR A 38 -15.64 11.22 -24.37
N LEU A 39 -14.95 10.25 -23.77
CA LEU A 39 -13.51 10.10 -23.98
C LEU A 39 -13.20 9.56 -25.38
N ALA A 40 -12.59 10.38 -26.24
CA ALA A 40 -12.09 9.93 -27.54
C ALA A 40 -10.69 9.28 -27.40
N ASN A 41 -10.41 8.26 -28.21
CA ASN A 41 -9.12 7.54 -28.20
C ASN A 41 -7.92 8.47 -28.33
N GLU A 42 -8.01 9.50 -29.18
CA GLU A 42 -6.90 10.42 -29.47
C GLU A 42 -6.57 11.34 -28.29
N THR A 43 -7.57 11.69 -27.48
CA THR A 43 -7.44 12.64 -26.38
C THR A 43 -7.40 11.97 -25.01
N ALA A 44 -7.61 10.65 -24.94
CA ALA A 44 -7.73 9.90 -23.70
C ALA A 44 -6.57 10.16 -22.73
N TRP A 45 -5.33 10.09 -23.23
CA TRP A 45 -4.11 10.32 -22.43
C TRP A 45 -3.85 11.78 -22.06
N LEU A 46 -4.65 12.72 -22.56
CA LEU A 46 -4.53 14.14 -22.25
C LEU A 46 -5.61 14.60 -21.25
N HIS A 47 -6.56 13.73 -20.90
CA HIS A 47 -7.70 14.10 -20.06
C HIS A 47 -7.39 13.94 -18.57
N TRP A 48 -7.16 15.05 -17.87
CA TRP A 48 -6.91 15.06 -16.42
C TRP A 48 -8.17 15.43 -15.64
N ASN A 49 -8.58 14.56 -14.72
CA ASN A 49 -9.71 14.79 -13.82
C ASN A 49 -9.24 15.46 -12.52
N LEU A 50 -8.87 16.76 -12.62
CA LEU A 50 -8.41 17.53 -11.46
C LEU A 50 -9.60 17.95 -10.59
N THR A 51 -9.96 17.14 -9.60
CA THR A 51 -11.01 17.48 -8.64
C THR A 51 -10.44 18.36 -7.52
N PRO A 52 -11.08 19.52 -7.21
CA PRO A 52 -10.60 20.42 -6.16
C PRO A 52 -10.38 19.72 -4.82
N GLU A 53 -11.22 18.75 -4.48
CA GLU A 53 -11.19 17.98 -3.24
C GLU A 53 -9.89 17.18 -3.11
N MET A 54 -9.51 16.44 -4.16
CA MET A 54 -8.29 15.62 -4.16
C MET A 54 -7.03 16.46 -4.26
N MET A 55 -7.08 17.56 -5.00
CA MET A 55 -5.96 18.50 -5.12
C MET A 55 -5.68 19.20 -3.79
N VAL A 56 -6.71 19.77 -3.16
CA VAL A 56 -6.58 20.45 -1.86
C VAL A 56 -6.09 19.48 -0.79
N THR A 57 -6.68 18.29 -0.68
CA THR A 57 -6.29 17.32 0.35
C THR A 57 -4.88 16.78 0.14
N SER A 58 -4.49 16.45 -1.09
CA SER A 58 -3.12 16.07 -1.44
C SER A 58 -2.11 17.16 -1.08
N VAL A 59 -2.37 18.41 -1.47
CA VAL A 59 -1.52 19.56 -1.14
C VAL A 59 -1.43 19.78 0.37
N LEU A 60 -2.54 19.69 1.11
CA LEU A 60 -2.56 19.82 2.56
C LEU A 60 -1.71 18.73 3.25
N VAL A 61 -1.83 17.48 2.81
CA VAL A 61 -1.01 16.36 3.34
C VAL A 61 0.47 16.61 3.07
N LEU A 62 0.83 17.07 1.87
CA LEU A 62 2.19 17.41 1.49
C LEU A 62 2.76 18.57 2.34
N ILE A 63 1.98 19.65 2.53
CA ILE A 63 2.36 20.79 3.37
C ILE A 63 2.57 20.35 4.82
N VAL A 64 1.65 19.56 5.39
CA VAL A 64 1.77 19.03 6.75
C VAL A 64 3.04 18.17 6.87
N TYR A 65 3.27 17.27 5.92
CA TYR A 65 4.46 16.43 5.94
C TYR A 65 5.76 17.24 5.81
N TRP A 66 5.80 18.22 4.90
CA TRP A 66 6.94 19.12 4.71
C TRP A 66 7.26 19.92 5.99
N ARG A 67 6.24 20.50 6.63
CA ARG A 67 6.38 21.18 7.94
C ARG A 67 6.92 20.23 9.01
N GLY A 68 6.44 18.99 9.02
CA GLY A 68 6.89 17.95 9.92
C GLY A 68 8.36 17.57 9.71
N MET A 69 8.77 17.45 8.45
CA MET A 69 10.16 17.19 8.05
C MET A 69 11.07 18.32 8.53
N ALA A 70 10.70 19.58 8.27
CA ALA A 70 11.46 20.74 8.71
C ALA A 70 11.60 20.82 10.24
N ARG A 71 10.54 20.52 11.00
CA ARG A 71 10.56 20.51 12.47
C ARG A 71 11.38 19.37 13.06
N ARG A 72 11.48 18.25 12.36
CA ARG A 72 12.21 17.06 12.83
C ARG A 72 13.65 16.98 12.33
N ARG A 73 14.15 17.97 11.57
CA ARG A 73 15.52 17.97 11.05
C ARG A 73 16.60 17.98 12.15
N HIS A 74 16.29 18.57 13.30
CA HIS A 74 17.22 18.79 14.42
C HIS A 74 17.01 17.83 15.60
N VAL A 75 16.19 16.78 15.45
CA VAL A 75 16.05 15.76 16.50
C VAL A 75 17.23 14.79 16.45
N LEU A 76 17.58 14.18 17.59
CA LEU A 76 18.73 13.25 17.72
C LEU A 76 18.76 12.13 16.67
N ASN A 77 17.60 11.71 16.16
CA ASN A 77 17.48 10.68 15.12
C ASN A 77 16.42 11.09 14.08
N PRO A 78 16.78 11.92 13.07
CA PRO A 78 15.84 12.32 12.03
C PRO A 78 15.49 11.14 11.11
N PRO A 79 14.32 11.15 10.46
CA PRO A 79 14.02 10.20 9.40
C PRO A 79 15.06 10.27 8.27
N SER A 80 15.45 9.13 7.71
CA SER A 80 16.34 9.05 6.55
C SER A 80 15.67 9.60 5.28
N VAL A 81 16.46 10.13 4.34
CA VAL A 81 15.97 10.72 3.08
C VAL A 81 15.05 9.78 2.30
N TRP A 82 15.40 8.49 2.21
CA TRP A 82 14.57 7.50 1.50
C TRP A 82 13.14 7.42 2.05
N ARG A 83 12.92 7.69 3.35
CA ARG A 83 11.57 7.69 3.93
C ARG A 83 10.76 8.85 3.39
N HIS A 84 11.36 10.03 3.24
CA HIS A 84 10.69 11.17 2.64
C HIS A 84 10.38 10.90 1.16
N VAL A 85 11.34 10.38 0.40
CA VAL A 85 11.13 9.98 -1.01
C VAL A 85 10.00 8.96 -1.12
N SER A 86 10.00 7.91 -0.29
CA SER A 86 8.93 6.90 -0.26
C SER A 86 7.57 7.49 0.05
N PHE A 87 7.49 8.45 0.98
CA PHE A 87 6.23 9.12 1.30
C PHE A 87 5.71 9.94 0.11
N PHE A 88 6.56 10.79 -0.46
CA PHE A 88 6.18 11.64 -1.58
C PHE A 88 5.81 10.82 -2.82
N ALA A 89 6.58 9.77 -3.11
CA ALA A 89 6.26 8.82 -4.18
C ALA A 89 4.92 8.11 -3.94
N GLY A 90 4.63 7.69 -2.71
CA GLY A 90 3.37 7.07 -2.36
C GLY A 90 2.16 8.00 -2.53
N ILE A 91 2.28 9.26 -2.11
CA ILE A 91 1.24 10.29 -2.35
C ILE A 91 1.09 10.57 -3.85
N ALA A 92 2.19 10.68 -4.59
CA ALA A 92 2.15 10.89 -6.04
C ALA A 92 1.47 9.72 -6.76
N VAL A 93 1.74 8.47 -6.38
CA VAL A 93 1.07 7.29 -6.95
C VAL A 93 -0.44 7.35 -6.73
N VAL A 94 -0.89 7.70 -5.53
CA VAL A 94 -2.32 7.80 -5.24
C VAL A 94 -2.97 8.97 -5.98
N PHE A 95 -2.29 10.12 -6.04
CA PHE A 95 -2.75 11.27 -6.81
C PHE A 95 -2.88 10.94 -8.30
N LEU A 96 -1.86 10.34 -8.90
CA LEU A 96 -1.88 9.95 -10.31
C LEU A 96 -2.96 8.90 -10.58
N ALA A 97 -3.16 7.94 -9.69
CA ALA A 97 -4.23 6.96 -9.85
C ALA A 97 -5.62 7.60 -9.91
N LEU A 98 -5.87 8.68 -9.16
CA LEU A 98 -7.20 9.30 -9.05
C LEU A 98 -7.42 10.54 -9.93
N GLN A 99 -6.37 11.15 -10.46
CA GLN A 99 -6.45 12.48 -11.10
C GLN A 99 -5.83 12.53 -12.49
N SER A 100 -4.97 11.56 -12.81
CA SER A 100 -4.37 11.44 -14.13
C SER A 100 -5.35 10.77 -15.11
N PRO A 101 -5.03 10.74 -16.41
CA PRO A 101 -5.79 10.01 -17.43
C PRO A 101 -6.10 8.56 -17.11
N ILE A 102 -5.40 7.94 -16.15
CA ILE A 102 -5.72 6.60 -15.64
C ILE A 102 -7.17 6.52 -15.18
N ASP A 103 -7.68 7.53 -14.47
CA ASP A 103 -9.02 7.53 -13.88
C ASP A 103 -10.15 7.49 -14.93
N PRO A 104 -10.23 8.43 -15.90
CA PRO A 104 -11.27 8.36 -16.93
C PRO A 104 -11.10 7.17 -17.88
N ILE A 105 -9.86 6.71 -18.15
CA ILE A 105 -9.64 5.50 -18.96
C ILE A 105 -10.07 4.24 -18.20
N ALA A 106 -9.90 4.21 -16.87
CA ALA A 106 -10.33 3.13 -16.01
C ALA A 106 -11.86 2.98 -15.93
N GLU A 107 -12.65 3.98 -16.32
CA GLU A 107 -14.10 3.85 -16.48
C GLU A 107 -14.48 3.13 -17.79
N ARG A 108 -13.54 3.06 -18.75
CA ARG A 108 -13.76 2.53 -20.11
C ARG A 108 -13.03 1.22 -20.38
N LEU A 109 -12.01 0.89 -19.58
CA LEU A 109 -11.20 -0.32 -19.71
C LEU A 109 -10.99 -0.99 -18.35
N PHE A 110 -11.39 -2.26 -18.27
CA PHE A 110 -11.18 -3.09 -17.10
C PHE A 110 -9.70 -3.24 -16.78
N SER A 111 -8.82 -3.38 -17.79
CA SER A 111 -7.38 -3.51 -17.56
C SER A 111 -6.78 -2.27 -16.87
N VAL A 112 -7.14 -1.08 -17.32
CA VAL A 112 -6.68 0.18 -16.73
C VAL A 112 -7.29 0.39 -15.35
N HIS A 113 -8.54 -0.05 -15.16
CA HIS A 113 -9.16 -0.11 -13.84
C HIS A 113 -8.36 -0.99 -12.86
N GLN A 114 -7.91 -2.16 -13.30
CA GLN A 114 -7.08 -3.02 -12.46
C GLN A 114 -5.70 -2.42 -12.17
N ILE A 115 -5.14 -1.62 -13.08
CA ILE A 115 -3.93 -0.82 -12.81
C ILE A 115 -4.23 0.22 -11.74
N GLN A 116 -5.34 0.96 -11.85
CA GLN A 116 -5.75 1.95 -10.85
C GLN A 116 -5.91 1.31 -9.46
N HIS A 117 -6.58 0.17 -9.38
CA HIS A 117 -6.72 -0.61 -8.15
C HIS A 117 -5.39 -1.13 -7.60
N LEU A 118 -4.46 -1.58 -8.44
CA LEU A 118 -3.11 -1.97 -8.02
C LEU A 118 -2.38 -0.79 -7.36
N LEU A 119 -2.47 0.41 -7.97
CA LEU A 119 -1.85 1.62 -7.43
C LEU A 119 -2.47 2.02 -6.09
N LEU A 120 -3.80 1.99 -5.97
CA LEU A 120 -4.53 2.42 -4.77
C LEU A 120 -4.49 1.43 -3.61
N ARG A 121 -4.55 0.12 -3.89
CA ARG A 121 -4.62 -0.92 -2.86
C ARG A 121 -3.24 -1.43 -2.44
N MET A 122 -2.25 -1.37 -3.34
CA MET A 122 -0.92 -1.94 -3.10
C MET A 122 0.19 -0.89 -3.14
N LEU A 123 0.56 -0.37 -4.31
CA LEU A 123 1.79 0.40 -4.46
C LEU A 123 1.80 1.69 -3.61
N GLY A 124 0.73 2.50 -3.72
CA GLY A 124 0.57 3.74 -2.96
C GLY A 124 0.62 3.49 -1.45
N PRO A 125 -0.26 2.65 -0.88
CA PRO A 125 -0.23 2.30 0.53
C PRO A 125 1.09 1.72 1.02
N MET A 126 1.73 0.85 0.23
CA MET A 126 3.02 0.27 0.56
C MET A 126 4.08 1.36 0.72
N LEU A 127 4.20 2.27 -0.24
CA LEU A 127 5.16 3.37 -0.21
C LEU A 127 4.88 4.38 0.93
N ILE A 128 3.62 4.73 1.15
CA ILE A 128 3.19 5.64 2.22
C ILE A 128 3.56 5.03 3.58
N THR A 129 3.18 3.78 3.83
CA THR A 129 3.40 3.14 5.14
C THR A 129 4.87 2.80 5.38
N LEU A 130 5.63 2.43 4.34
CA LEU A 130 7.06 2.17 4.42
C LEU A 130 7.86 3.42 4.84
N SER A 131 7.36 4.62 4.53
CA SER A 131 7.96 5.88 4.99
C SER A 131 7.85 6.12 6.50
N TRP A 132 6.95 5.41 7.18
CA TRP A 132 6.66 5.61 8.60
C TRP A 132 6.27 7.06 8.92
N PRO A 133 5.20 7.58 8.31
CA PRO A 133 4.96 9.02 8.23
C PRO A 133 4.37 9.58 9.52
N GLN A 134 3.80 8.75 10.40
CA GLN A 134 3.03 9.15 11.58
C GLN A 134 3.72 10.23 12.42
N GLY A 135 4.99 10.03 12.73
CA GLY A 135 5.74 10.94 13.58
C GLY A 135 6.10 12.25 12.89
N VAL A 136 6.17 12.27 11.56
CA VAL A 136 6.43 13.46 10.74
C VAL A 136 5.13 14.24 10.57
N LEU A 137 4.04 13.56 10.21
CA LEU A 137 2.70 14.15 10.09
C LEU A 137 2.25 14.83 11.39
N ILE A 138 2.36 14.15 12.54
CA ILE A 138 2.01 14.74 13.84
C ILE A 138 2.86 15.97 14.17
N ALA A 139 4.15 15.95 13.81
CA ALA A 139 5.05 17.08 14.05
C ALA A 139 4.71 18.28 13.15
N GLY A 140 4.17 18.04 11.96
CA GLY A 140 3.80 19.07 10.98
C GLY A 140 2.52 19.83 11.30
N LEU A 141 1.59 19.17 11.99
CA LEU A 141 0.30 19.76 12.36
C LEU A 141 0.44 21.05 13.21
N PRO A 142 -0.44 22.04 13.03
CA PRO A 142 -0.59 23.16 13.97
C PRO A 142 -0.88 22.67 15.38
N VAL A 143 -0.41 23.40 16.39
CA VAL A 143 -0.60 23.03 17.81
C VAL A 143 -2.10 22.97 18.17
N SER A 144 -2.90 23.90 17.64
CA SER A 144 -4.35 23.94 17.84
C SER A 144 -5.01 22.66 17.32
N ILE A 145 -4.76 22.27 16.06
CA ILE A 145 -5.32 21.04 15.47
C ILE A 145 -4.86 19.80 16.25
N ARG A 146 -3.59 19.75 16.65
CA ARG A 146 -3.06 18.63 17.44
C ARG A 146 -3.77 18.49 18.80
N ARG A 147 -4.08 19.61 19.47
CA ARG A 147 -4.71 19.62 20.80
C ARG A 147 -6.23 19.53 20.78
N GLN A 148 -6.88 20.16 19.81
CA GLN A 148 -8.35 20.30 19.75
C GLN A 148 -9.01 19.23 18.89
N VAL A 149 -8.33 18.73 17.86
CA VAL A 149 -8.92 17.74 16.93
C VAL A 149 -8.27 16.39 17.12
N LEU A 150 -6.94 16.30 16.93
CA LEU A 150 -6.25 15.01 16.96
C LEU A 150 -6.35 14.39 18.35
N ALA A 151 -5.82 15.03 19.39
CA ALA A 151 -5.77 14.45 20.74
C ALA A 151 -7.14 13.93 21.25
N PRO A 152 -8.26 14.69 21.15
CA PRO A 152 -9.58 14.20 21.54
C PRO A 152 -10.03 12.99 20.70
N THR A 153 -9.84 13.05 19.37
CA THR A 153 -10.27 11.99 18.44
C THR A 153 -9.56 10.66 18.71
N VAL A 154 -8.23 10.68 18.93
CA VAL A 154 -7.47 9.47 19.27
C VAL A 154 -7.63 9.03 20.73
N SER A 155 -8.13 9.90 21.61
CA SER A 155 -8.49 9.53 22.99
C SER A 155 -9.93 9.02 23.14
N ASN A 156 -10.75 9.10 22.08
CA ASN A 156 -12.11 8.56 22.09
C ASN A 156 -12.06 7.02 22.19
N GLY A 157 -12.61 6.47 23.28
CA GLY A 157 -12.56 5.04 23.59
C GLY A 157 -13.19 4.15 22.51
N VAL A 158 -14.22 4.63 21.80
CA VAL A 158 -14.88 3.88 20.71
C VAL A 158 -13.94 3.80 19.51
N LEU A 159 -13.44 4.93 19.01
CA LEU A 159 -12.51 4.95 17.87
C LEU A 159 -11.24 4.15 18.18
N GLN A 160 -10.74 4.29 19.40
CA GLN A 160 -9.59 3.52 19.86
C GLN A 160 -9.86 2.01 19.84
N SER A 161 -11.04 1.57 20.27
CA SER A 161 -11.44 0.15 20.28
C SER A 161 -11.61 -0.38 18.87
N VAL A 162 -12.28 0.37 17.98
CA VAL A 162 -12.44 0.02 16.56
C VAL A 162 -11.08 -0.11 15.90
N PHE A 163 -10.19 0.87 16.08
CA PHE A 163 -8.86 0.81 15.49
C PHE A 163 -8.02 -0.35 16.03
N GLN A 164 -8.10 -0.64 17.33
CA GLN A 164 -7.43 -1.80 17.93
C GLN A 164 -7.95 -3.12 17.37
N PHE A 165 -9.26 -3.24 17.16
CA PHE A 165 -9.88 -4.41 16.54
C PHE A 165 -9.40 -4.59 15.09
N LEU A 166 -9.48 -3.53 14.28
CA LEU A 166 -9.00 -3.54 12.89
C LEU A 166 -7.50 -3.81 12.78
N SER A 167 -6.71 -3.40 13.78
CA SER A 167 -5.26 -3.63 13.84
C SER A 167 -4.85 -5.01 14.36
N ARG A 168 -5.80 -5.93 14.57
CA ARG A 168 -5.50 -7.35 14.85
C ARG A 168 -5.08 -8.02 13.54
N ALA A 169 -4.02 -8.83 13.56
CA ALA A 169 -3.46 -9.42 12.35
C ALA A 169 -4.49 -10.19 11.50
N PRO A 170 -5.33 -11.08 12.07
CA PRO A 170 -6.34 -11.78 11.27
C PRO A 170 -7.41 -10.83 10.72
N VAL A 171 -7.82 -9.83 11.48
CA VAL A 171 -8.86 -8.87 11.07
C VAL A 171 -8.37 -8.02 9.91
N ALA A 172 -7.16 -7.45 9.99
CA ALA A 172 -6.58 -6.68 8.90
C ALA A 172 -6.37 -7.51 7.64
N PHE A 173 -5.97 -8.79 7.78
CA PHE A 173 -5.85 -9.71 6.65
C PHE A 173 -7.20 -9.96 5.98
N VAL A 174 -8.24 -10.25 6.78
CA VAL A 174 -9.60 -10.45 6.28
C VAL A 174 -10.12 -9.17 5.61
N VAL A 175 -9.96 -7.99 6.22
CA VAL A 175 -10.37 -6.71 5.61
C VAL A 175 -9.67 -6.49 4.26
N PHE A 176 -8.37 -6.79 4.16
CA PHE A 176 -7.62 -6.67 2.91
C PHE A 176 -8.13 -7.63 1.82
N LEU A 177 -8.39 -8.90 2.18
CA LEU A 177 -8.94 -9.88 1.24
C LEU A 177 -10.40 -9.59 0.87
N THR A 178 -11.23 -9.21 1.83
CA THR A 178 -12.62 -8.82 1.57
C THR A 178 -12.67 -7.65 0.61
N SER A 179 -11.81 -6.63 0.81
CA SER A 179 -11.70 -5.52 -0.14
C SER A 179 -11.29 -5.97 -1.54
N LEU A 180 -10.44 -6.99 -1.68
CA LEU A 180 -10.10 -7.60 -2.98
C LEU A 180 -11.31 -8.28 -3.63
N TYR A 181 -11.90 -9.25 -2.92
CA TYR A 181 -12.90 -10.13 -3.52
C TYR A 181 -14.25 -9.43 -3.70
N PHE A 182 -14.67 -8.61 -2.74
CA PHE A 182 -15.99 -7.95 -2.75
C PHE A 182 -16.17 -7.07 -4.00
N TRP A 183 -15.18 -6.24 -4.29
CA TRP A 183 -15.22 -5.33 -5.45
C TRP A 183 -14.98 -6.02 -6.79
N GLN A 184 -14.57 -7.28 -6.77
CA GLN A 184 -14.42 -8.11 -7.96
C GLN A 184 -15.68 -8.94 -8.27
N ILE A 185 -16.68 -8.95 -7.39
CA ILE A 185 -17.96 -9.60 -7.69
C ILE A 185 -18.61 -8.88 -8.86
N PRO A 186 -18.91 -9.53 -10.00
CA PRO A 186 -19.33 -8.85 -11.23
C PRO A 186 -20.50 -7.88 -11.06
N ILE A 187 -21.54 -8.26 -10.32
CA ILE A 187 -22.70 -7.38 -10.10
C ILE A 187 -22.34 -6.12 -9.30
N ILE A 188 -21.44 -6.25 -8.31
CA ILE A 188 -20.99 -5.13 -7.47
C ILE A 188 -20.02 -4.25 -8.24
N HIS A 189 -19.11 -4.87 -9.00
CA HIS A 189 -18.15 -4.19 -9.85
C HIS A 189 -18.87 -3.35 -10.90
N ASN A 190 -19.76 -3.95 -11.69
CA ASN A 190 -20.53 -3.25 -12.72
C ASN A 190 -21.36 -2.11 -12.13
N ALA A 191 -22.00 -2.33 -10.96
CA ALA A 191 -22.75 -1.28 -10.28
C ALA A 191 -21.85 -0.10 -9.85
N ALA A 192 -20.61 -0.37 -9.45
CA ALA A 192 -19.67 0.67 -9.05
C ALA A 192 -19.21 1.50 -10.26
N ILE A 193 -18.92 0.88 -11.40
CA ILE A 193 -18.57 1.64 -12.63
C ILE A 193 -19.69 2.59 -13.04
N LEU A 194 -20.94 2.13 -12.95
CA LEU A 194 -22.11 2.89 -13.39
C LEU A 194 -22.59 3.92 -12.36
N ASN A 195 -22.04 3.94 -11.16
CA ASN A 195 -22.45 4.84 -10.09
C ASN A 195 -21.23 5.48 -9.43
N GLY A 196 -20.99 6.76 -9.73
CA GLY A 196 -19.82 7.49 -9.24
C GLY A 196 -19.67 7.49 -7.72
N ALA A 197 -20.77 7.51 -6.95
CA ALA A 197 -20.69 7.43 -5.49
C ALA A 197 -20.22 6.05 -5.02
N LEU A 198 -20.69 4.97 -5.64
CA LEU A 198 -20.25 3.61 -5.34
C LEU A 198 -18.81 3.36 -5.82
N HIS A 199 -18.42 3.90 -6.98
CA HIS A 199 -17.04 3.92 -7.47
C HIS A 199 -16.10 4.59 -6.46
N TYR A 200 -16.52 5.72 -5.90
CA TYR A 200 -15.75 6.44 -4.90
C TYR A 200 -15.59 5.64 -3.60
N VAL A 201 -16.66 4.98 -3.14
CA VAL A 201 -16.61 4.08 -1.97
C VAL A 201 -15.66 2.91 -2.23
N MET A 202 -15.64 2.37 -3.46
CA MET A 202 -14.69 1.35 -3.88
C MET A 202 -13.24 1.83 -3.70
N HIS A 203 -12.89 2.99 -4.26
CA HIS A 203 -11.54 3.55 -4.12
C HIS A 203 -11.13 3.81 -2.67
N ILE A 204 -12.00 4.43 -1.86
CA ILE A 204 -11.69 4.72 -0.46
C ILE A 204 -11.48 3.44 0.34
N THR A 205 -12.36 2.46 0.20
CA THR A 205 -12.28 1.22 0.98
C THR A 205 -11.05 0.40 0.60
N MET A 206 -10.69 0.35 -0.69
CA MET A 206 -9.46 -0.30 -1.15
C MET A 206 -8.20 0.36 -0.62
N LEU A 207 -8.12 1.70 -0.70
CA LEU A 207 -6.99 2.45 -0.16
C LEU A 207 -6.88 2.28 1.35
N ALA A 208 -8.00 2.38 2.08
CA ALA A 208 -8.03 2.20 3.53
C ALA A 208 -7.56 0.80 3.94
N ALA A 209 -8.03 -0.24 3.24
CA ALA A 209 -7.63 -1.62 3.46
C ALA A 209 -6.13 -1.81 3.17
N GLY A 210 -5.62 -1.25 2.08
CA GLY A 210 -4.19 -1.26 1.74
C GLY A 210 -3.34 -0.57 2.81
N LEU A 211 -3.72 0.64 3.23
CA LEU A 211 -2.98 1.40 4.25
C LEU A 211 -2.97 0.67 5.59
N LEU A 212 -4.09 0.09 6.00
CA LEU A 212 -4.18 -0.72 7.21
C LEU A 212 -3.27 -1.95 7.11
N PHE A 213 -3.36 -2.70 6.02
CA PHE A 213 -2.60 -3.93 5.82
C PHE A 213 -1.08 -3.68 5.84
N PHE A 214 -0.59 -2.75 5.00
CA PHE A 214 0.84 -2.46 4.93
C PHE A 214 1.37 -1.73 6.17
N TYR A 215 0.54 -0.96 6.88
CA TYR A 215 0.89 -0.42 8.21
C TYR A 215 1.26 -1.54 9.19
N LEU A 216 0.51 -2.64 9.20
CA LEU A 216 0.81 -3.80 10.04
C LEU A 216 2.04 -4.56 9.54
N MET A 217 2.20 -4.71 8.21
CA MET A 217 3.34 -5.44 7.63
C MET A 217 4.66 -4.74 7.91
N PHE A 218 4.68 -3.40 7.86
CA PHE A 218 5.92 -2.65 8.05
C PHE A 218 6.15 -2.15 9.48
N ASP A 219 5.36 -2.55 10.49
CA ASP A 219 5.54 -2.18 11.90
C ASP A 219 6.95 -2.58 12.44
N ARG A 220 7.81 -1.65 12.88
CA ARG A 220 9.16 -1.90 13.39
C ARG A 220 9.15 -2.60 14.74
N ARG A 221 7.99 -2.72 15.38
CA ARG A 221 7.83 -3.50 16.60
C ARG A 221 7.67 -4.97 16.23
N GLY A 222 8.67 -5.78 16.50
CA GLY A 222 8.52 -7.23 16.52
C GLY A 222 7.80 -7.74 17.78
N SER A 223 7.65 -9.06 17.87
CA SER A 223 7.12 -9.74 19.06
C SER A 223 7.90 -9.33 20.33
N PRO A 224 7.25 -9.12 21.49
CA PRO A 224 5.81 -9.25 21.77
C PRO A 224 5.01 -7.95 21.57
N ALA A 225 5.66 -6.85 21.16
CA ALA A 225 5.02 -5.53 21.07
C ALA A 225 4.25 -5.29 19.76
N GLY A 226 4.58 -6.04 18.71
CA GLY A 226 3.89 -6.06 17.42
C GLY A 226 3.78 -7.48 16.86
N ILE A 227 3.37 -7.59 15.60
CA ILE A 227 3.12 -8.89 14.94
C ILE A 227 4.47 -9.57 14.69
N PRO A 228 4.64 -10.87 15.02
CA PRO A 228 5.85 -11.62 14.69
C PRO A 228 6.14 -11.61 13.17
N TYR A 229 7.40 -11.50 12.77
CA TYR A 229 7.79 -11.47 11.35
C TYR A 229 7.29 -12.68 10.54
N PRO A 230 7.34 -13.93 11.05
CA PRO A 230 6.79 -15.08 10.32
C PRO A 230 5.30 -14.94 10.00
N VAL A 231 4.50 -14.40 10.93
CA VAL A 231 3.06 -14.18 10.73
C VAL A 231 2.81 -13.15 9.61
N ARG A 232 3.63 -12.11 9.53
CA ARG A 232 3.54 -11.11 8.45
C ARG A 232 3.86 -11.71 7.08
N ILE A 233 4.90 -12.54 7.03
CA ILE A 233 5.28 -13.25 5.81
C ILE A 233 4.14 -14.17 5.37
N LEU A 234 3.54 -14.94 6.29
CA LEU A 234 2.38 -15.78 5.99
C LEU A 234 1.17 -14.98 5.47
N MET A 235 0.88 -13.82 6.07
CA MET A 235 -0.17 -12.91 5.58
C MET A 235 0.13 -12.40 4.17
N LEU A 236 1.38 -12.05 3.86
CA LEU A 236 1.79 -11.60 2.52
C LEU A 236 1.72 -12.73 1.48
N ILE A 237 2.12 -13.96 1.86
CA ILE A 237 1.97 -15.15 1.02
C ILE A 237 0.48 -15.42 0.76
N GLY A 238 -0.37 -15.38 1.79
CA GLY A 238 -1.81 -15.55 1.64
C GLY A 238 -2.44 -14.49 0.73
N ALA A 239 -1.98 -13.25 0.81
CA ALA A 239 -2.38 -12.19 -0.10
C ALA A 239 -1.91 -12.44 -1.55
N ALA A 240 -0.67 -12.91 -1.75
CA ALA A 240 -0.15 -13.27 -3.08
C ALA A 240 -0.93 -14.43 -3.72
N ILE A 241 -1.23 -15.47 -2.94
CA ILE A 241 -2.05 -16.61 -3.38
C ILE A 241 -3.45 -16.12 -3.77
N SER A 242 -4.06 -15.25 -2.96
CA SER A 242 -5.40 -14.71 -3.25
C SER A 242 -5.44 -13.89 -4.54
N ASN A 243 -4.46 -13.02 -4.76
CA ASN A 243 -4.33 -12.27 -6.02
C ASN A 243 -4.08 -13.20 -7.22
N THR A 244 -3.28 -14.24 -7.03
CA THR A 244 -3.05 -15.28 -8.06
C THR A 244 -4.34 -16.03 -8.41
N LEU A 245 -5.14 -16.40 -7.43
CA LEU A 245 -6.39 -17.11 -7.66
C LEU A 245 -7.39 -16.26 -8.46
N ILE A 246 -7.68 -15.04 -8.00
CA ILE A 246 -8.66 -14.19 -8.66
C ILE A 246 -8.19 -13.70 -10.03
N GLY A 247 -6.89 -13.39 -10.14
CA GLY A 247 -6.27 -12.98 -11.40
C GLY A 247 -6.26 -14.09 -12.43
N SER A 248 -5.90 -15.32 -12.05
CA SER A 248 -5.89 -16.48 -12.96
C SER A 248 -7.30 -16.83 -13.45
N ILE A 249 -8.31 -16.86 -12.56
CA ILE A 249 -9.72 -17.07 -12.94
C ILE A 249 -10.17 -16.00 -13.94
N THR A 250 -9.85 -14.72 -13.68
CA THR A 250 -10.26 -13.63 -14.56
C THR A 250 -9.53 -13.66 -15.91
N THR A 251 -8.29 -14.12 -15.92
CA THR A 251 -7.45 -14.20 -17.12
C THR A 251 -7.88 -15.32 -18.06
N LEU A 252 -8.11 -16.52 -17.49
CA LEU A 252 -8.27 -17.77 -18.22
C LEU A 252 -9.72 -18.06 -18.63
N LYS A 253 -10.68 -17.27 -18.15
CA LYS A 253 -12.08 -17.42 -18.56
C LYS A 253 -12.26 -17.12 -20.05
N THR A 254 -13.26 -17.75 -20.64
CA THR A 254 -13.62 -17.62 -22.07
C THR A 254 -14.87 -16.76 -22.29
N VAL A 255 -15.45 -16.22 -21.21
CA VAL A 255 -16.68 -15.41 -21.24
C VAL A 255 -16.43 -14.04 -20.62
N VAL A 256 -17.15 -13.03 -21.11
CA VAL A 256 -17.13 -11.66 -20.59
C VAL A 256 -18.02 -11.60 -19.34
N VAL A 257 -17.54 -10.99 -18.26
CA VAL A 257 -18.29 -10.90 -16.99
C VAL A 257 -18.44 -9.47 -16.46
N TYR A 258 -17.60 -8.53 -16.90
CA TYR A 258 -17.64 -7.11 -16.56
C TYR A 258 -18.16 -6.31 -17.75
N THR A 259 -19.48 -6.25 -17.87
CA THR A 259 -20.18 -5.64 -19.01
C THR A 259 -20.38 -4.13 -18.88
N ALA A 260 -20.11 -3.53 -17.72
CA ALA A 260 -20.33 -2.09 -17.52
C ALA A 260 -19.50 -1.24 -18.49
N TYR A 261 -18.29 -1.67 -18.83
CA TYR A 261 -17.38 -1.00 -19.78
C TYR A 261 -17.89 -1.01 -21.22
N ASP A 262 -18.86 -1.86 -21.55
CA ASP A 262 -19.39 -2.02 -22.90
C ASP A 262 -20.52 -1.01 -23.19
N ILE A 263 -21.09 -0.36 -22.16
CA ILE A 263 -22.23 0.56 -22.29
C ILE A 263 -21.85 1.79 -23.11
N ASP A 264 -20.74 2.43 -22.76
CA ASP A 264 -20.24 3.59 -23.52
C ASP A 264 -19.22 3.18 -24.60
N GLY A 265 -18.80 1.91 -24.61
CA GLY A 265 -17.83 1.30 -25.51
C GLY A 265 -16.40 1.30 -24.98
N ARG A 266 -15.57 0.33 -25.39
CA ARG A 266 -14.18 0.25 -24.94
C ARG A 266 -13.25 1.13 -25.77
N LEU A 267 -12.23 1.70 -25.12
CA LEU A 267 -11.20 2.50 -25.79
C LEU A 267 -10.22 1.64 -26.59
N PHE A 268 -9.54 2.26 -27.54
CA PHE A 268 -8.45 1.70 -28.35
C PHE A 268 -8.78 0.42 -29.14
N GLY A 269 -10.08 0.13 -29.37
CA GLY A 269 -10.51 -1.03 -30.15
C GLY A 269 -10.28 -2.38 -29.45
N LEU A 270 -10.02 -2.39 -28.15
CA LEU A 270 -9.86 -3.63 -27.39
C LEU A 270 -11.17 -4.41 -27.32
N THR A 271 -11.11 -5.70 -27.62
CA THR A 271 -12.26 -6.59 -27.43
C THR A 271 -12.52 -6.79 -25.93
N PRO A 272 -13.78 -6.97 -25.50
CA PRO A 272 -14.11 -7.12 -24.08
C PRO A 272 -13.36 -8.27 -23.39
N LEU A 273 -13.26 -9.42 -24.07
CA LEU A 273 -12.55 -10.58 -23.52
C LEU A 273 -11.06 -10.30 -23.36
N ALA A 274 -10.43 -9.65 -24.34
CA ALA A 274 -9.01 -9.32 -24.28
C ALA A 274 -8.71 -8.33 -23.13
N ASP A 275 -9.50 -7.26 -23.00
CA ASP A 275 -9.34 -6.28 -21.92
C ASP A 275 -9.48 -6.91 -20.53
N GLU A 276 -10.46 -7.79 -20.35
CA GLU A 276 -10.61 -8.53 -19.09
C GLU A 276 -9.45 -9.50 -18.82
N SER A 277 -8.92 -10.16 -19.85
CA SER A 277 -7.75 -11.04 -19.70
C SER A 277 -6.50 -10.25 -19.28
N ILE A 278 -6.26 -9.07 -19.86
CA ILE A 278 -5.17 -8.16 -19.41
C ILE A 278 -5.36 -7.75 -17.96
N GLY A 279 -6.58 -7.32 -17.59
CA GLY A 279 -6.87 -6.93 -16.21
C GLY A 279 -6.67 -8.09 -15.23
N GLY A 280 -7.03 -9.31 -15.63
CA GLY A 280 -6.71 -10.54 -14.91
C GLY A 280 -5.21 -10.73 -14.69
N TYR A 281 -4.40 -10.51 -15.72
CA TYR A 281 -2.94 -10.56 -15.62
C TYR A 281 -2.39 -9.48 -14.68
N VAL A 282 -2.93 -8.26 -14.74
CA VAL A 282 -2.55 -7.15 -13.84
C VAL A 282 -2.86 -7.48 -12.37
N MET A 283 -4.01 -8.10 -12.11
CA MET A 283 -4.36 -8.60 -10.78
C MET A 283 -3.43 -9.70 -10.30
N TRP A 284 -2.90 -10.52 -11.19
CA TRP A 284 -2.10 -11.69 -10.84
C TRP A 284 -0.62 -11.33 -10.62
N MET A 285 0.07 -10.91 -11.69
CA MET A 285 1.52 -10.83 -11.75
C MET A 285 2.07 -9.59 -11.02
N PRO A 286 1.68 -8.36 -11.39
CA PRO A 286 2.05 -7.15 -10.66
C PRO A 286 1.71 -7.18 -9.16
N ALA A 287 0.53 -7.66 -8.78
CA ALA A 287 0.13 -7.73 -7.38
C ALA A 287 1.01 -8.72 -6.59
N SER A 288 1.30 -9.89 -7.17
CA SER A 288 2.22 -10.87 -6.60
C SER A 288 3.64 -10.32 -6.45
N MET A 289 4.12 -9.53 -7.42
CA MET A 289 5.39 -8.82 -7.30
C MET A 289 5.40 -7.88 -6.08
N MET A 290 4.34 -7.10 -5.86
CA MET A 290 4.24 -6.20 -4.70
C MET A 290 4.31 -6.97 -3.38
N CYS A 291 3.61 -8.12 -3.28
CA CYS A 291 3.70 -8.99 -2.11
C CYS A 291 5.12 -9.52 -1.90
N LEU A 292 5.79 -9.96 -2.96
CA LEU A 292 7.18 -10.44 -2.89
C LEU A 292 8.12 -9.34 -2.38
N ILE A 293 8.07 -8.14 -2.96
CA ILE A 293 8.85 -6.99 -2.50
C ILE A 293 8.60 -6.72 -1.00
N ALA A 294 7.35 -6.74 -0.56
CA ALA A 294 7.00 -6.56 0.84
C ALA A 294 7.57 -7.67 1.74
N ILE A 295 7.56 -8.93 1.28
CA ILE A 295 8.18 -10.06 2.00
C ILE A 295 9.68 -9.80 2.20
N LEU A 296 10.38 -9.33 1.16
CA LEU A 296 11.81 -9.04 1.26
C LEU A 296 12.10 -7.91 2.25
N LEU A 297 11.29 -6.85 2.23
CA LEU A 297 11.41 -5.74 3.17
C LEU A 297 11.16 -6.20 4.62
N VAL A 298 10.16 -7.06 4.83
CA VAL A 298 9.83 -7.63 6.14
C VAL A 298 10.93 -8.56 6.64
N LEU A 299 11.46 -9.44 5.78
CA LEU A 299 12.60 -10.31 6.10
C LEU A 299 13.85 -9.50 6.48
N HIS A 300 14.17 -8.48 5.68
CA HIS A 300 15.28 -7.59 5.96
C HIS A 300 15.12 -6.83 7.29
N ALA A 301 13.91 -6.36 7.58
CA ALA A 301 13.60 -5.72 8.86
C ALA A 301 13.70 -6.69 10.04
N GLY A 302 13.24 -7.94 9.86
CA GLY A 302 13.33 -9.03 10.82
C GLY A 302 14.78 -9.36 11.19
N GLY A 303 15.63 -9.60 10.20
CA GLY A 303 17.05 -9.89 10.43
C GLY A 303 17.77 -8.76 11.18
N LYS A 304 17.51 -7.49 10.81
CA LYS A 304 18.05 -6.32 11.53
C LYS A 304 17.58 -6.23 12.99
N GLN A 305 16.37 -6.70 13.28
CA GLN A 305 15.86 -6.74 14.64
C GLN A 305 16.50 -7.87 15.44
N GLU A 306 16.66 -9.05 14.86
CA GLU A 306 17.33 -10.20 15.47
C GLU A 306 18.79 -9.88 15.80
N GLU A 307 19.55 -9.25 14.88
CA GLU A 307 20.92 -8.78 15.13
C GLU A 307 21.00 -7.89 16.38
N ARG A 308 20.03 -6.97 16.57
CA ARG A 308 19.97 -6.07 17.73
C ARG A 308 19.60 -6.79 19.03
N HIS A 309 18.69 -7.76 18.94
CA HIS A 309 18.33 -8.59 20.10
C HIS A 309 19.51 -9.46 20.53
N TYR A 310 20.19 -10.08 19.57
CA TYR A 310 21.40 -10.86 19.80
C TYR A 310 22.47 -9.99 20.47
N ALA A 311 22.86 -8.86 19.86
CA ALA A 311 23.88 -7.96 20.41
C ALA A 311 23.59 -7.54 21.86
N ARG A 312 22.32 -7.20 22.18
CA ARG A 312 21.91 -6.83 23.55
C ARG A 312 21.96 -8.03 24.52
N SER A 313 21.66 -9.24 24.04
CA SER A 313 21.77 -10.45 24.88
C SER A 313 23.21 -10.81 25.17
N THR A 314 24.11 -10.70 24.19
CA THR A 314 25.55 -10.98 24.35
C THR A 314 26.21 -9.96 25.28
N GLU A 315 25.79 -8.68 25.23
CA GLU A 315 26.23 -7.62 26.15
C GLU A 315 25.86 -7.91 27.62
N TRP A 316 24.79 -8.71 27.86
CA TRP A 316 24.34 -9.08 29.21
C TRP A 316 25.03 -10.35 29.74
N THR A 317 25.37 -11.31 28.89
CA THR A 317 26.01 -12.58 29.27
C THR A 317 27.52 -12.58 29.00
N ALA A 318 28.28 -11.83 29.79
CA ALA A 318 29.74 -11.94 29.83
C ALA A 318 30.17 -13.20 30.62
N SER A 319 29.94 -14.40 30.08
CA SER A 319 30.61 -15.63 30.50
C SER A 319 31.55 -16.10 29.40
N ASN A 320 32.84 -16.24 29.71
CA ASN A 320 33.93 -16.43 28.76
C ASN A 320 33.89 -17.75 27.96
N SER A 321 33.06 -18.73 28.35
CA SER A 321 33.04 -20.06 27.75
C SER A 321 32.22 -20.18 26.46
N ALA A 322 31.32 -19.23 26.17
CA ALA A 322 30.54 -19.22 24.92
C ALA A 322 31.28 -18.57 23.74
N ALA A 323 32.40 -17.90 23.99
CA ALA A 323 33.17 -17.14 23.00
C ALA A 323 33.96 -18.01 22.00
N LEU A 324 34.29 -19.25 22.37
CA LEU A 324 35.24 -20.09 21.62
C LEU A 324 34.62 -20.89 20.44
N ALA A 325 33.30 -20.86 20.25
CA ALA A 325 32.61 -21.69 19.24
C ALA A 325 32.00 -20.90 18.07
N TYR A 326 32.07 -19.57 18.10
CA TYR A 326 31.44 -18.67 17.13
C TYR A 326 32.43 -17.56 16.76
N PRO A 327 32.27 -16.89 15.61
CA PRO A 327 33.07 -15.70 15.28
C PRO A 327 33.09 -14.77 16.49
N GLU A 328 34.28 -14.44 17.00
CA GLU A 328 34.44 -13.80 18.32
C GLU A 328 33.86 -12.38 18.36
N THR A 329 33.59 -11.80 17.19
CA THR A 329 32.98 -10.48 17.08
C THR A 329 31.75 -10.48 16.18
N ALA A 330 30.71 -9.77 16.62
CA ALA A 330 29.55 -9.46 15.77
C ALA A 330 29.96 -8.70 14.49
N GLU A 331 31.11 -8.00 14.51
CA GLU A 331 31.73 -7.34 13.36
C GLU A 331 32.15 -8.36 12.30
N GLU A 332 32.85 -9.44 12.67
CA GLU A 332 33.27 -10.50 11.73
C GLU A 332 32.09 -11.23 11.09
N LEU A 333 31.10 -11.62 11.88
CA LEU A 333 29.91 -12.32 11.39
C LEU A 333 29.10 -11.41 10.45
N ARG A 334 28.99 -10.13 10.83
CA ARG A 334 28.34 -9.12 9.99
C ARG A 334 29.12 -8.85 8.72
N ILE A 335 30.46 -8.74 8.74
CA ILE A 335 31.29 -8.60 7.53
C ILE A 335 31.10 -9.80 6.60
N LYS A 336 31.08 -11.02 7.16
CA LYS A 336 30.93 -12.27 6.41
C LYS A 336 29.57 -12.41 5.72
N VAL A 337 28.50 -11.91 6.35
CA VAL A 337 27.12 -12.06 5.82
C VAL A 337 26.61 -10.79 5.12
N LYS A 338 27.21 -9.61 5.34
CA LYS A 338 26.75 -8.31 4.79
C LYS A 338 26.84 -8.25 3.27
N THR A 339 27.88 -8.82 2.67
CA THR A 339 28.02 -8.90 1.20
C THR A 339 26.98 -9.87 0.62
N VAL A 340 26.82 -11.04 1.23
CA VAL A 340 25.85 -12.07 0.83
C VAL A 340 24.41 -11.57 0.95
N ASN A 341 24.03 -10.93 2.06
CA ASN A 341 22.68 -10.39 2.24
C ASN A 341 22.38 -9.21 1.30
N ARG A 342 23.38 -8.37 1.01
CA ARG A 342 23.22 -7.26 0.06
C ARG A 342 23.12 -7.75 -1.38
N SER A 343 23.95 -8.71 -1.78
CA SER A 343 23.87 -9.31 -3.10
C SER A 343 22.56 -10.08 -3.27
N MET A 344 22.14 -10.85 -2.27
CA MET A 344 20.88 -11.61 -2.30
C MET A 344 19.64 -10.69 -2.34
N GLY A 345 19.64 -9.59 -1.59
CA GLY A 345 18.56 -8.59 -1.66
C GLY A 345 18.49 -7.88 -3.02
N LEU A 346 19.64 -7.55 -3.61
CA LEU A 346 19.73 -6.95 -4.95
C LEU A 346 19.33 -7.94 -6.04
N THR A 347 19.81 -9.18 -6.00
CA THR A 347 19.44 -10.20 -7.00
C THR A 347 17.95 -10.48 -6.97
N LEU A 348 17.34 -10.56 -5.79
CA LEU A 348 15.93 -10.88 -5.68
C LEU A 348 15.02 -9.69 -6.06
N ALA A 349 15.45 -8.46 -5.79
CA ALA A 349 14.79 -7.26 -6.31
C ALA A 349 14.91 -7.17 -7.84
N MET A 350 16.09 -7.48 -8.39
CA MET A 350 16.31 -7.55 -9.85
C MET A 350 15.47 -8.66 -10.48
N VAL A 351 15.38 -9.85 -9.88
CA VAL A 351 14.53 -10.95 -10.37
C VAL A 351 13.06 -10.53 -10.36
N SER A 352 12.59 -9.89 -9.29
CA SER A 352 11.20 -9.38 -9.23
C SER A 352 10.93 -8.34 -10.32
N ALA A 353 11.81 -7.36 -10.48
CA ALA A 353 11.70 -6.35 -11.53
C ALA A 353 11.80 -6.96 -12.93
N SER A 354 12.66 -7.96 -13.12
CA SER A 354 12.82 -8.67 -14.39
C SER A 354 11.58 -9.48 -14.74
N MET A 355 11.00 -10.22 -13.79
CA MET A 355 9.75 -10.95 -14.00
C MET A 355 8.61 -10.00 -14.36
N PHE A 356 8.56 -8.82 -13.77
CA PHE A 356 7.55 -7.81 -14.08
C PHE A 356 7.74 -7.16 -15.45
N ILE A 357 8.97 -6.79 -15.81
CA ILE A 357 9.28 -6.28 -17.16
C ILE A 357 8.97 -7.34 -18.20
N LEU A 358 9.32 -8.60 -17.92
CA LEU A 358 9.07 -9.72 -18.81
C LEU A 358 7.57 -9.92 -18.98
N ALA A 359 6.79 -9.96 -17.89
CA ALA A 359 5.34 -10.03 -17.95
C ALA A 359 4.70 -8.86 -18.72
N LEU A 360 5.16 -7.63 -18.48
CA LEU A 360 4.69 -6.44 -19.21
C LEU A 360 5.02 -6.55 -20.70
N SER A 361 6.20 -7.07 -21.04
CA SER A 361 6.61 -7.30 -22.42
C SER A 361 5.82 -8.43 -23.09
N THR A 362 5.44 -9.49 -22.38
CA THR A 362 4.58 -10.55 -22.95
C THR A 362 3.19 -10.01 -23.25
N VAL A 363 2.64 -9.15 -22.39
CA VAL A 363 1.35 -8.50 -22.63
C VAL A 363 1.43 -7.60 -23.87
N ILE A 364 2.45 -6.74 -23.95
CA ILE A 364 2.67 -5.90 -25.14
C ILE A 364 2.83 -6.76 -26.38
N ALA A 365 3.61 -7.86 -26.32
CA ALA A 365 3.83 -8.74 -27.45
C ALA A 365 2.55 -9.45 -27.90
N ILE A 366 1.74 -9.96 -26.98
CA ILE A 366 0.45 -10.59 -27.31
C ILE A 366 -0.48 -9.58 -27.99
N HIS A 367 -0.48 -8.31 -27.58
CA HIS A 367 -1.31 -7.27 -28.19
C HIS A 367 -0.78 -6.66 -29.48
N VAL A 368 0.52 -6.79 -29.75
CA VAL A 368 1.12 -6.33 -31.01
C VAL A 368 1.04 -7.42 -32.09
N LEU A 369 1.02 -8.69 -31.68
CA LEU A 369 1.05 -9.85 -32.58
C LEU A 369 -0.32 -10.46 -32.87
N PHE A 370 -1.34 -10.17 -32.06
CA PHE A 370 -2.74 -10.56 -32.25
C PHE A 370 -3.64 -9.33 -32.14
#